data_AF-A0A519V8S1-F1
#
_entry.id   AF-A0A519V8S1-F1
#
_cell.length_a   1.000
_cell.length_b   1.000
_cell.length_c   1.000
_cell.angle_alpha   90.00
_cell.angle_beta   90.00
_cell.angle_gamma   90.00
#
_symmetry.space_group_name_H-M   'P 1'
#
loop_
_entity.id
_entity.type
_entity.pdbx_description
1 polymer ?
#
loop_
_entity_poly.entity_id
_entity_poly.type
_entity_poly.pdbx_seq_one_letter_code
_entity_poly.pdbx_strand_id
1 'polypeptide(L)'
;MTPRFLVLAGLAAGLALGSTRAQAQATLGASPYTENFNALGSGLPTGFSVYTNASATSLGTAPTAAQLILTPGTTTAWTATGGGFKNFASATGLNSPATTAVQTAA
;
A
#
# COMPACT_ATOMS: atom_id res chain seq x y z
N MET A 1 -38.63 -6.93 -53.18
CA MET A 1 -38.30 -5.55 -53.59
C MET A 1 -38.03 -4.74 -52.34
N THR A 2 -36.75 -4.46 -52.08
CA THR A 2 -36.22 -3.65 -50.96
C THR A 2 -36.22 -2.17 -51.33
N PRO A 3 -36.26 -1.28 -50.32
CA PRO A 3 -35.25 -0.20 -50.23
C PRO A 3 -34.75 -0.11 -48.77
N ARG A 4 -33.48 -0.14 -48.36
CA ARG A 4 -32.22 0.53 -48.75
C ARG A 4 -32.30 2.04 -48.91
N PHE A 5 -32.33 2.76 -47.79
CA PHE A 5 -31.77 4.11 -47.50
C PHE A 5 -31.84 4.24 -45.95
N LEU A 6 -30.90 4.74 -45.16
CA LEU A 6 -29.85 5.74 -45.34
C LEU A 6 -28.90 5.57 -44.12
N VAL A 7 -27.59 5.48 -44.35
CA VAL A 7 -26.56 5.53 -43.30
C VAL A 7 -26.54 6.96 -42.75
N LEU A 8 -26.89 7.14 -41.47
CA LEU A 8 -26.87 8.43 -40.79
C LEU A 8 -25.58 8.58 -39.98
N ALA A 9 -24.93 9.72 -40.20
CA ALA A 9 -23.64 10.16 -39.68
C ALA A 9 -23.66 10.58 -38.20
N GLY A 10 -22.47 10.72 -37.60
CA GLY A 10 -22.22 11.50 -36.37
C GLY A 10 -21.45 10.70 -35.31
N LEU A 11 -20.12 10.62 -35.38
CA LEU A 11 -19.17 11.54 -34.75
C LEU A 11 -19.26 11.60 -33.21
N ALA A 12 -18.23 11.04 -32.57
CA ALA A 12 -17.70 11.42 -31.25
C ALA A 12 -18.62 11.33 -30.03
N ALA A 13 -18.78 10.11 -29.48
CA ALA A 13 -18.97 9.96 -28.04
C ALA A 13 -17.59 9.93 -27.37
N GLY A 14 -17.10 11.12 -26.97
CA GLY A 14 -15.83 11.29 -26.28
C GLY A 14 -15.81 10.48 -24.98
N LEU A 15 -14.86 9.55 -24.88
CA LEU A 15 -14.52 8.89 -23.62
C LEU A 15 -13.85 9.93 -22.72
N ALA A 16 -14.64 10.61 -21.89
CA ALA A 16 -14.12 11.45 -20.82
C ALA A 16 -13.43 10.52 -19.80
N LEU A 17 -12.12 10.33 -19.97
CA LEU A 17 -11.22 9.81 -18.94
C LEU A 17 -11.14 10.86 -17.83
N GLY A 18 -12.23 10.99 -17.07
CA GLY A 18 -12.21 11.72 -15.81
C GLY A 18 -11.27 10.97 -14.87
N SER A 19 -10.05 11.49 -14.71
CA SER A 19 -9.16 11.04 -13.64
C SER A 19 -9.84 11.38 -12.33
N THR A 20 -10.58 10.41 -11.76
CA THR A 20 -11.04 10.49 -10.38
C THR A 20 -9.79 10.47 -9.52
N ARG A 21 -9.33 11.66 -9.13
CA ARG A 21 -8.36 11.76 -8.05
C ARG A 21 -9.08 11.24 -6.82
N ALA A 22 -8.85 9.98 -6.48
CA ALA A 22 -9.21 9.45 -5.18
C ALA A 22 -8.48 10.30 -4.15
N GLN A 23 -9.17 11.31 -3.60
CA GLN A 23 -8.65 12.05 -2.47
C GLN A 23 -8.80 11.11 -1.28
N ALA A 24 -7.72 10.39 -0.96
CA ALA A 24 -7.63 9.66 0.28
C ALA A 24 -7.64 10.69 1.42
N GLN A 25 -8.79 10.86 2.05
CA GLN A 25 -8.90 11.68 3.24
C GLN A 25 -8.30 10.87 4.39
N ALA A 26 -7.15 11.30 4.89
CA ALA A 26 -6.70 10.86 6.20
C ALA A 26 -7.65 11.47 7.24
N THR A 27 -8.53 10.67 7.83
CA THR A 27 -9.30 11.11 8.99
C THR A 27 -8.35 11.16 10.17
N LEU A 28 -7.68 12.29 10.33
CA LEU A 28 -6.91 12.61 11.52
C LEU A 28 -7.93 12.81 12.65
N GLY A 29 -7.77 12.12 13.78
CA GLY A 29 -8.70 12.16 14.91
C GLY A 29 -8.72 13.51 15.62
N ALA A 30 -8.75 13.50 16.96
CA ALA A 30 -8.64 14.74 17.73
C ALA A 30 -7.28 15.41 17.48
N SER A 31 -7.27 16.74 17.31
CA SER A 31 -6.05 17.52 17.17
C SER A 31 -5.47 17.86 18.56
N PRO A 32 -4.15 17.74 18.76
CA PRO A 32 -3.15 17.24 17.79
C PRO A 32 -3.21 15.72 17.64
N TYR A 33 -3.22 15.24 16.39
CA TYR A 33 -3.14 13.81 16.11
C TYR A 33 -1.69 13.34 16.27
N THR A 34 -1.50 12.25 17.02
CA THR A 34 -0.20 11.59 17.19
C THR A 34 -0.34 10.13 16.78
N GLU A 35 0.48 9.70 15.83
CA GLU A 35 0.59 8.30 15.40
C GLU A 35 1.98 7.79 15.75
N ASN A 36 2.05 6.65 16.43
CA ASN A 36 3.31 6.03 16.86
C ASN A 36 3.54 4.65 16.25
N PHE A 37 2.56 4.10 15.53
CA PHE A 37 2.64 2.82 14.83
C PHE A 37 2.92 1.61 15.74
N ASN A 38 2.70 1.73 17.06
CA ASN A 38 2.89 0.62 17.99
C ASN A 38 1.85 -0.50 17.78
N ALA A 39 0.72 -0.20 17.13
CA ALA A 39 -0.38 -1.14 16.89
C ALA A 39 -0.39 -1.76 15.47
N LEU A 40 0.73 -1.68 14.73
CA LEU A 40 0.80 -2.20 13.35
C LEU A 40 0.39 -3.67 13.22
N GLY A 41 0.62 -4.50 14.25
CA GLY A 41 0.20 -5.90 14.26
C GLY A 41 -1.31 -6.13 14.11
N SER A 42 -2.13 -5.09 14.36
CA SER A 42 -3.59 -5.11 14.16
C SER A 42 -4.04 -4.50 12.82
N GLY A 43 -3.12 -3.94 12.04
CA GLY A 43 -3.41 -3.27 10.77
C GLY A 43 -2.73 -1.91 10.64
N LEU A 44 -2.81 -1.34 9.44
CA LEU A 44 -2.42 0.05 9.23
C LEU A 44 -3.42 0.98 9.94
N PRO A 45 -2.97 2.08 10.55
CA PRO A 45 -3.89 3.05 11.12
C PRO A 45 -4.86 3.61 10.06
N THR A 46 -6.05 4.01 10.49
CA THR A 46 -7.06 4.56 9.57
C THR A 46 -6.50 5.80 8.86
N GLY A 47 -6.68 5.85 7.53
CA GLY A 47 -6.15 6.94 6.70
C GLY A 47 -4.72 6.71 6.20
N PHE A 48 -4.05 5.63 6.61
CA PHE A 48 -2.75 5.23 6.10
C PHE A 48 -2.88 4.16 5.02
N SER A 49 -2.02 4.22 4.01
CA SER A 49 -1.97 3.24 2.94
C SER A 49 -0.52 3.06 2.48
N VAL A 50 -0.20 1.84 2.10
CA VAL A 50 1.12 1.47 1.56
C VAL A 50 0.96 1.17 0.08
N TYR A 51 1.91 1.63 -0.72
CA TYR A 51 2.02 1.29 -2.13
C TYR A 51 3.47 0.95 -2.48
N THR A 52 3.65 -0.04 -3.35
CA THR A 52 4.95 -0.42 -3.92
C THR A 52 5.07 0.10 -5.35
N ASN A 53 6.30 0.22 -5.87
CA ASN A 53 6.54 0.70 -7.24
C ASN A 53 5.97 2.12 -7.51
N ALA A 54 6.02 2.99 -6.49
CA ALA A 54 5.68 4.40 -6.65
C ALA A 54 6.73 5.11 -7.53
N SER A 55 6.29 6.11 -8.29
CA SER A 55 7.13 6.91 -9.17
C SER A 55 6.77 8.39 -9.08
N ALA A 56 7.48 9.25 -9.81
CA ALA A 56 7.17 10.67 -9.90
C ALA A 56 5.76 10.97 -10.47
N THR A 57 5.12 10.00 -11.15
CA THR A 57 3.84 10.18 -11.85
C THR A 57 2.76 9.19 -11.41
N SER A 58 3.06 8.26 -10.51
CA SER A 58 2.10 7.25 -10.04
C SER A 58 2.33 6.89 -8.58
N LEU A 59 1.23 6.69 -7.84
CA LEU A 59 1.28 6.19 -6.45
C LEU A 59 1.80 4.75 -6.37
N GLY A 60 1.79 3.99 -7.48
CA GLY A 60 2.21 2.59 -7.52
C GLY A 60 1.05 1.61 -7.30
N THR A 61 1.37 0.41 -6.84
CA THR A 61 0.44 -0.70 -6.66
C THR A 61 0.23 -1.01 -5.18
N ALA A 62 -0.99 -1.34 -4.78
CA ALA A 62 -1.23 -1.84 -3.42
C ALA A 62 -0.41 -3.13 -3.20
N PRO A 63 0.22 -3.30 -2.02
CA PRO A 63 1.05 -4.47 -1.75
C PRO A 63 0.19 -5.73 -1.66
N THR A 64 0.76 -6.86 -2.07
CA THR A 64 0.22 -8.18 -1.74
C THR A 64 0.43 -8.51 -0.25
N ALA A 65 -0.23 -9.55 0.25
CA ALA A 65 -0.03 -10.02 1.62
C ALA A 65 1.45 -10.38 1.93
N ALA A 66 2.22 -10.83 0.93
CA ALA A 66 3.64 -11.13 1.10
C ALA A 66 4.54 -9.87 1.18
N GLN A 67 4.02 -8.73 0.72
CA GLN A 67 4.72 -7.44 0.67
C GLN A 67 4.27 -6.47 1.78
N LEU A 68 3.22 -6.80 2.52
CA LEU A 68 2.74 -6.03 3.67
C LEU A 68 2.82 -6.89 4.92
N ILE A 69 3.97 -6.86 5.59
CA ILE A 69 4.20 -7.62 6.82
C ILE A 69 4.19 -6.64 7.99
N LEU A 70 3.15 -6.69 8.82
CA LEU A 70 2.97 -5.75 9.92
C LEU A 70 3.39 -6.31 11.29
N THR A 71 3.44 -7.63 11.41
CA THR A 71 3.86 -8.35 12.62
C THR A 71 5.23 -8.98 12.38
N PRO A 72 6.24 -8.71 13.24
CA PRO A 72 7.54 -9.34 13.13
C PRO A 72 7.46 -10.88 13.15
N GLY A 73 8.34 -11.53 12.39
CA GLY A 73 8.44 -12.97 12.30
C GLY A 73 9.51 -13.42 11.31
N THR A 74 9.34 -14.62 10.75
CA THR A 74 10.31 -15.21 9.79
C THR A 74 10.50 -14.38 8.52
N THR A 75 9.44 -13.73 8.02
CA THR A 75 9.47 -12.90 6.82
C THR A 75 10.08 -11.51 7.04
N THR A 76 10.32 -11.14 8.31
CA THR A 76 11.01 -9.93 8.76
C THR A 76 12.24 -10.27 9.60
N ALA A 77 12.89 -11.41 9.34
CA ALA A 77 14.24 -11.62 9.84
C ALA A 77 15.12 -10.48 9.35
N TRP A 78 16.07 -9.96 10.14
CA TRP A 78 16.92 -8.83 9.74
C TRP A 78 17.76 -9.08 8.48
N THR A 79 17.90 -10.34 8.07
CA THR A 79 18.56 -10.76 6.82
C THR A 79 17.60 -10.87 5.63
N ALA A 80 16.30 -10.59 5.80
CA ALA A 80 15.30 -10.71 4.75
C ALA A 80 15.51 -9.65 3.66
N THR A 81 15.59 -10.10 2.40
CA THR A 81 15.87 -9.25 1.23
C THR A 81 14.67 -8.99 0.33
N GLY A 82 13.55 -9.70 0.54
CA GLY A 82 12.36 -9.52 -0.28
C GLY A 82 11.76 -8.12 -0.11
N GLY A 83 11.38 -7.48 -1.21
CA GLY A 83 10.80 -6.13 -1.21
C GLY A 83 9.39 -6.05 -0.61
N GLY A 84 9.04 -4.88 -0.08
CA GLY A 84 7.73 -4.60 0.52
C GLY A 84 7.84 -3.66 1.74
N PHE A 85 6.70 -3.36 2.35
CA PHE A 85 6.65 -2.77 3.69
C PHE A 85 6.70 -3.89 4.72
N LYS A 86 7.66 -3.81 5.63
CA LYS A 86 7.92 -4.85 6.62
C LYS A 86 8.27 -4.22 7.95
N ASN A 87 7.52 -4.59 8.98
CA ASN A 87 7.81 -4.22 10.36
C ASN A 87 8.88 -5.17 10.91
N PHE A 88 10.11 -4.67 11.03
CA PHE A 88 11.20 -5.41 11.65
C PHE A 88 11.23 -5.06 13.13
N ALA A 89 11.45 -6.07 13.97
CA ALA A 89 11.63 -5.82 15.39
C ALA A 89 12.86 -4.94 15.62
N SER A 90 12.67 -3.85 16.37
CA SER A 90 13.78 -3.07 16.92
C SER A 90 14.40 -3.84 18.08
N ALA A 91 15.70 -3.68 18.32
CA ALA A 91 16.30 -4.30 19.48
C ALA A 91 17.41 -3.46 20.09
N THR A 92 17.50 -3.49 21.41
CA THR A 92 18.64 -2.97 22.18
C THR A 92 19.49 -4.15 22.64
N GLY A 93 20.79 -4.12 22.38
CA GLY A 93 21.73 -5.15 22.84
C GLY A 93 21.76 -6.46 22.01
N LEU A 94 20.94 -6.55 20.95
CA LEU A 94 21.04 -7.62 19.96
C LEU A 94 21.93 -7.19 18.79
N ASN A 95 22.64 -8.13 18.19
CA ASN A 95 23.53 -7.91 17.06
C ASN A 95 23.14 -8.80 15.86
N SER A 96 23.81 -8.61 14.72
CA SER A 96 23.50 -9.32 13.46
C SER A 96 23.31 -10.85 13.55
N PRO A 97 24.03 -11.62 14.40
CA PRO A 97 23.82 -13.07 14.51
C PRO A 97 22.60 -13.48 15.36
N ALA A 98 21.82 -12.55 15.93
CA ALA A 98 20.61 -12.89 16.66
C ALA A 98 19.68 -13.75 15.78
N THR A 99 19.17 -14.85 16.33
CA THR A 99 18.24 -15.71 15.59
C THR A 99 16.92 -14.99 15.36
N THR A 100 16.17 -15.37 14.33
CA THR A 100 14.83 -14.80 14.05
C THR A 100 13.91 -14.91 15.26
N ALA A 101 14.00 -15.99 16.05
CA ALA A 101 13.21 -16.14 17.27
C ALA A 101 13.54 -15.07 18.31
N VAL A 102 14.83 -14.77 18.50
CA VAL A 102 15.29 -13.70 19.40
C VAL A 102 14.92 -12.32 18.87
N GLN A 103 15.01 -12.10 17.56
CA GLN A 103 14.57 -10.86 16.92
C GLN A 103 13.06 -10.64 17.10
N THR A 104 12.24 -11.67 16.88
CA THR A 104 10.77 -11.56 16.96
C THR A 104 10.28 -11.30 18.39
N ALA A 105 11.08 -11.65 19.40
CA ALA A 105 10.78 -11.43 20.81
C ALA A 105 11.28 -10.09 21.35
N ALA A 106 11.98 -9.29 20.54
CA ALA A 106 12.55 -8.01 20.94
C ALA A 106 11.52 -6.87 20.96
#